data_AF-A0A399QH54-F1
#
_entry.id   AF-A0A399QH54-F1
#
_cell.length_a   1.000
_cell.length_b   1.000
_cell.length_c   1.000
_cell.angle_alpha   90.00
_cell.angle_beta   90.00
_cell.angle_gamma   90.00
#
_symmetry.space_group_name_H-M   'P 1'
#
loop_
_entity.id
_entity.type
_entity.pdbx_description
1 polymer ?
#
loop_
_entity_poly.entity_id
_entity_poly.type
_entity_poly.pdbx_seq_one_letter_code
_entity_poly.pdbx_strand_id
1 'polypeptide(L)' 'MAVFATPGEYTDRVLEVVAEIPSGRVMTYGDVAAVFGRRGARAVGMVLHYHGAGLPWWRVLRAGG' A
#
# COMPACT_ATOMS: atom_id res chain seq x y z
N MET A 1 -0.77 8.84 -19.17
CA MET A 1 0.46 8.29 -18.58
C MET A 1 0.23 8.08 -17.10
N ALA A 2 0.35 6.85 -16.60
CA ALA A 2 0.15 6.56 -15.18
C ALA A 2 1.38 7.04 -14.40
N VAL A 3 1.19 8.01 -13.53
CA VAL A 3 2.21 8.56 -12.61
C VAL A 3 2.85 7.52 -11.67
N PHE A 4 2.37 6.27 -11.70
CA PHE A 4 2.86 5.15 -10.90
C PHE A 4 3.67 4.12 -11.71
N ALA A 5 3.95 4.34 -13.00
CA ALA A 5 4.75 3.40 -13.79
C ALA A 5 6.25 3.41 -13.40
N THR A 6 6.74 4.51 -12.82
CA THR A 6 8.09 4.63 -12.27
C THR A 6 7.98 4.74 -10.75
N PRO A 7 8.71 3.91 -9.98
CA PRO A 7 8.76 4.06 -8.52
C PRO A 7 9.33 5.42 -8.13
N GLY A 8 8.83 5.97 -7.04
CA GLY A 8 9.34 7.17 -6.40
C GLY A 8 9.16 7.06 -4.90
N GLU A 9 9.60 8.08 -4.15
CA GLU A 9 9.68 7.99 -2.68
C GLU A 9 8.39 7.51 -2.01
N TYR A 10 7.21 7.98 -2.46
CA TYR A 10 5.94 7.52 -1.92
C TYR A 10 5.67 6.02 -2.19
N THR A 11 6.02 5.53 -3.37
CA THR A 11 5.90 4.11 -3.74
C THR A 11 6.76 3.26 -2.82
N ASP A 12 8.04 3.61 -2.67
CA ASP A 12 8.98 2.84 -1.85
C ASP A 12 8.53 2.77 -0.40
N ARG A 13 8.09 3.89 0.17
CA ARG A 13 7.55 3.95 1.54
C ARG A 13 6.31 3.08 1.73
N VAL A 14 5.39 3.08 0.76
CA VAL A 14 4.20 2.20 0.81
C VAL A 14 4.61 0.72 0.77
N LEU A 15 5.58 0.37 -0.08
CA LEU A 15 6.09 -1.00 -0.19
C LEU A 15 6.78 -1.46 1.10
N GLU A 16 7.57 -0.59 1.75
CA GLU A 16 8.18 -0.85 3.07
C GLU A 16 7.11 -1.19 4.12
N VAL A 17 6.10 -0.34 4.28
CA VAL A 17 5.03 -0.56 5.26
C VAL A 17 4.29 -1.89 5.02
N VAL A 18 4.02 -2.23 3.76
CA VAL A 18 3.32 -3.46 3.42
C VAL A 18 4.19 -4.70 3.66
N ALA A 19 5.50 -4.60 3.42
CA ALA A 19 6.45 -5.67 3.71
C ALA A 19 6.53 -5.99 5.22
N GLU A 20 6.37 -4.97 6.08
CA GLU A 20 6.47 -5.10 7.54
C GLU A 20 5.21 -5.66 8.21
N ILE A 21 4.08 -5.79 7.49
CA ILE A 21 2.84 -6.31 8.08
C ILE A 21 3.07 -7.76 8.53
N PRO A 22 3.00 -8.07 9.84
CA PRO A 22 3.30 -9.41 10.34
C PRO A 22 2.22 -10.42 9.93
N SER A 23 2.58 -11.70 9.92
CA SER A 23 1.62 -12.78 9.68
C SER A 23 0.50 -12.77 10.73
N GLY A 24 -0.73 -12.97 10.28
CA GLY A 24 -1.92 -12.94 11.15
C GLY A 24 -2.45 -11.54 11.45
N ARG A 25 -1.79 -10.47 10.95
CA ARG A 25 -2.31 -9.10 11.00
C ARG A 25 -2.67 -8.62 9.60
N VAL A 26 -3.63 -7.71 9.55
CA VAL A 26 -4.05 -7.00 8.35
C VAL A 26 -4.10 -5.50 8.63
N MET A 27 -4.00 -4.71 7.56
CA MET A 27 -4.24 -3.27 7.57
C MET A 27 -5.22 -2.93 6.45
N THR A 28 -5.92 -1.80 6.55
CA THR A 28 -6.65 -1.28 5.39
C THR A 28 -5.76 -0.44 4.50
N TYR A 29 -6.15 -0.27 3.22
CA TYR A 29 -5.52 0.73 2.34
C TYR A 29 -5.52 2.14 2.95
N GLY A 30 -6.54 2.46 3.75
CA GLY A 30 -6.63 3.71 4.49
C GLY A 30 -5.59 3.81 5.61
N ASP A 31 -5.40 2.73 6.37
CA ASP A 31 -4.42 2.66 7.46
C ASP A 31 -2.99 2.82 6.92
N VAL A 32 -2.67 2.14 5.81
CA VAL A 32 -1.37 2.27 5.15
C VAL A 32 -1.13 3.72 4.72
N ALA A 33 -2.13 4.41 4.16
CA ALA A 33 -2.00 5.83 3.84
C ALA A 33 -1.86 6.71 5.09
N ALA A 34 -2.55 6.35 6.18
CA ALA A 34 -2.53 7.08 7.44
C ALA A 34 -1.17 7.04 8.15
N VAL A 35 -0.35 6.00 7.93
CA VAL A 35 1.05 5.95 8.41
C VAL A 35 1.84 7.19 7.97
N PHE A 36 1.54 7.73 6.79
CA PHE A 36 2.21 8.91 6.25
C PHE A 36 1.52 10.23 6.62
N GLY A 37 0.51 10.20 7.50
CA GLY A 37 -0.31 11.36 7.85
C GLY A 37 -1.23 11.83 6.72
N ARG A 38 -1.52 10.97 5.74
CA ARG A 38 -2.27 11.33 4.53
C ARG A 38 -3.54 10.49 4.40
N ARG A 39 -4.55 11.07 3.74
CA ARG A 39 -5.62 10.28 3.12
C ARG A 39 -5.14 9.83 1.75
N GLY A 40 -5.36 8.57 1.39
CA GLY A 40 -4.77 8.08 0.14
C GLY A 40 -4.98 6.61 -0.19
N ALA A 41 -6.07 5.98 0.27
CA ALA A 41 -6.30 4.55 0.03
C ALA A 41 -6.22 4.14 -1.46
N ARG A 42 -6.70 4.99 -2.37
CA ARG A 42 -6.60 4.75 -3.81
C ARG A 42 -5.16 4.79 -4.32
N ALA A 43 -4.34 5.70 -3.81
CA ALA A 43 -2.93 5.80 -4.21
C ALA A 43 -2.16 4.56 -3.76
N VAL A 44 -2.40 4.09 -2.53
CA VAL A 44 -1.85 2.81 -2.04
C VAL A 44 -2.28 1.64 -2.93
N GLY A 45 -3.57 1.57 -3.30
CA GLY A 45 -4.07 0.55 -4.22
C GLY A 45 -3.37 0.56 -5.57
N MET A 46 -3.11 1.74 -6.13
CA MET A 46 -2.38 1.88 -7.40
C MET A 46 -0.92 1.43 -7.26
N VAL A 47 -0.25 1.78 -6.16
CA VAL A 47 1.12 1.31 -5.87
C VAL A 47 1.16 -0.21 -5.81
N LEU A 48 0.26 -0.85 -5.06
CA LEU A 48 0.24 -2.30 -4.93
C LEU A 48 -0.13 -3.02 -6.24
N HIS A 49 -0.99 -2.40 -7.06
CA HIS A 49 -1.30 -2.92 -8.39
C HIS A 49 -0.08 -3.01 -9.30
N TYR A 50 0.78 -1.98 -9.30
CA TYR A 50 1.94 -1.92 -10.20
C TYR A 50 3.21 -2.55 -9.62
N HIS A 51 3.44 -2.42 -8.32
CA HIS A 51 4.72 -2.76 -7.68
C HIS A 51 4.60 -3.75 -6.52
N GLY A 52 3.38 -4.15 -6.13
CA GLY A 52 3.14 -4.99 -4.95
C GLY A 52 3.27 -6.49 -5.16
N ALA A 53 3.58 -6.96 -6.37
CA ALA A 53 3.51 -8.38 -6.74
C ALA A 53 4.37 -9.31 -5.83
N GLY A 54 5.50 -8.82 -5.32
CA GLY A 54 6.39 -9.56 -4.42
C GLY A 54 6.10 -9.39 -2.92
N LEU A 55 5.06 -8.65 -2.55
CA LEU A 55 4.74 -8.30 -1.17
C LEU A 55 3.48 -9.00 -0.68
N PRO A 56 3.24 -9.06 0.65
CA PRO A 56 2.05 -9.68 1.22
C PRO A 56 0.81 -8.77 1.06
N TRP A 57 0.50 -8.34 -0.17
CA TRP A 57 -0.60 -7.42 -0.48
C TRP A 57 -1.97 -7.97 -0.08
N TRP A 58 -2.13 -9.29 0.03
CA TRP A 58 -3.34 -9.94 0.55
C TRP A 58 -3.62 -9.59 2.03
N ARG A 59 -2.67 -8.97 2.74
CA ARG A 59 -2.86 -8.42 4.09
C ARG A 59 -3.38 -6.98 4.09
N VAL A 60 -3.55 -6.37 2.92
CA VAL A 60 -4.07 -5.00 2.77
C VAL A 60 -5.50 -5.05 2.21
N LEU A 61 -6.47 -4.68 3.05
CA LEU A 61 -7.89 -4.87 2.76
C LEU A 61 -8.62 -3.54 2.55
N ARG A 62 -9.78 -3.60 1.90
CA ARG A 62 -10.70 -2.45 1.82
C ARG A 62 -11.35 -2.25 3.19
N ALA A 63 -11.50 -1.00 3.61
CA ALA A 63 -12.32 -0.69 4.78
C ALA A 63 -13.79 -1.02 4.47
N GLY A 64 -14.42 -1.85 5.31
CA GLY A 64 -15.86 -2.16 5.25
C GLY A 64 -16.25 -3.58 4.85
N GLY A 65 -15.30 -4.43 4.44
CA GLY A 65 -15.60 -5.79 3.94
C GLY A 65 -16.10 -5.75 2.50
#